data_AF-A0A506UQ84-F1
#
_entry.id   AF-A0A506UQ84-F1
#
_cell.length_a   1.000
_cell.length_b   1.000
_cell.length_c   1.000
_cell.angle_alpha   90.00
_cell.angle_beta   90.00
_cell.angle_gamma   90.00
#
_symmetry.space_group_name_H-M   'P 1'
#
loop_
_entity.id
_entity.type
_entity.pdbx_description
1 polymer ?
#
loop_
_entity_poly.entity_id
_entity_poly.type
_entity_poly.pdbx_seq_one_letter_code
_entity_poly.pdbx_strand_id
1 'polypeptide(L)'
;MKNNSGNNAPKGTSGRKPAGLRGVLRFVHRWVGFPAGLLLTALFYSGLLSLFSADLQGWMQPATLTQAPLAPRALEEAEALVHHPDSKSSDLQASRHWKATPFLNLPQPGAPGLHLWQYDGHVFRGPALDPASGARLAGQTVAGGAFFVTLHDSFHLRAPWGSLLVTVAGGCFLVSLFTGLLLQWPRLKPAFLQFRPYGSAHRSWLDLHLLAGTLAFAVLLLTGVSGTFLAATDLLPEKMQTRLTNPPARLQDQSVLTPAPHTLPELVTTGAALWGRGQNGFVLFSGSGATLYRSDAGQFCPMRSHVETAGRVTTARRCSLYGFMRGLHDLRWAPSTIRWLYGFCGLAGLGVLASGLILFQKSEARKAAAAPARAPRWLVGLYQGAVIWALAGFPLATLGLLWASRLPSPLSDPVLWQEEVFFTFWGTSFLLPLLSWIFSGAPENTPRSQILCWEAVLLPLSLLGLGLPVLDFITRRPALFSTPYSAVLWGTDLAGVLTGLVGASVLLHLRRSCRPCPKTPGFLS
;
A
#
# COMPACT_ATOMS: atom_id res chain seq x y z
N MET A 1 13.53 -60.67 -52.24
CA MET A 1 13.75 -59.44 -53.02
C MET A 1 12.45 -59.00 -53.68
N LYS A 2 11.84 -57.90 -53.22
CA LYS A 2 11.05 -56.96 -54.03
C LYS A 2 10.77 -55.73 -53.17
N ASN A 3 11.44 -54.64 -53.55
CA ASN A 3 11.26 -53.28 -53.04
C ASN A 3 9.80 -52.83 -53.22
N ASN A 4 9.30 -52.04 -52.28
CA ASN A 4 8.23 -51.09 -52.59
C ASN A 4 8.57 -49.73 -51.96
N SER A 5 8.93 -48.81 -52.85
CA SER A 5 9.25 -47.42 -52.57
C SER A 5 7.98 -46.59 -52.42
N GLY A 6 7.99 -45.67 -51.46
CA GLY A 6 7.42 -44.34 -51.61
C GLY A 6 5.92 -44.18 -51.46
N ASN A 7 5.51 -43.62 -50.33
CA ASN A 7 4.53 -42.53 -50.36
C ASN A 7 4.74 -41.59 -49.16
N ASN A 8 5.54 -40.54 -49.41
CA ASN A 8 5.63 -39.36 -48.57
C ASN A 8 4.44 -38.45 -48.93
N ALA A 9 3.38 -38.48 -48.12
CA ALA A 9 2.36 -37.44 -48.13
C ALA A 9 2.66 -36.41 -47.03
N PRO A 10 2.61 -35.10 -47.34
CA PRO A 10 2.89 -34.05 -46.36
C PRO A 10 1.79 -34.02 -45.29
N LYS A 11 2.20 -34.09 -44.01
CA LYS A 11 1.31 -33.86 -42.87
C LYS A 11 0.76 -32.43 -42.95
N GLY A 12 -0.44 -32.33 -43.49
CA GLY A 12 -1.27 -31.12 -43.48
C GLY A 12 -1.37 -30.54 -42.08
N THR A 13 -1.26 -29.22 -42.05
CA THR A 13 -1.35 -28.31 -40.91
C THR A 13 -2.34 -28.78 -39.86
N SER A 14 -1.83 -29.04 -38.65
CA SER A 14 -2.67 -29.36 -37.49
C SER A 14 -3.57 -28.15 -37.19
N GLY A 15 -4.83 -28.23 -37.63
CA GLY A 15 -5.88 -27.31 -37.20
C GLY A 15 -5.92 -27.29 -35.67
N ARG A 16 -5.52 -26.16 -35.10
CA ARG A 16 -5.53 -25.93 -33.65
C ARG A 16 -6.98 -26.02 -33.20
N LYS A 17 -7.39 -27.11 -32.54
CA LYS A 17 -8.74 -27.23 -31.97
C LYS A 17 -9.05 -25.95 -31.18
N PRO A 18 -10.20 -25.28 -31.39
CA PRO A 18 -10.53 -24.08 -30.65
C PRO A 18 -10.49 -24.41 -29.16
N ALA A 19 -9.77 -23.59 -28.39
CA ALA A 19 -9.66 -23.79 -26.96
C ALA A 19 -11.07 -23.74 -26.36
N GLY A 20 -11.55 -24.83 -25.76
CA GLY A 20 -12.80 -24.81 -25.01
C GLY A 20 -12.76 -23.72 -23.93
N LEU A 21 -13.93 -23.27 -23.45
CA LEU A 21 -14.07 -22.15 -22.50
C LEU A 21 -13.05 -22.15 -21.35
N ARG A 22 -12.77 -23.33 -20.76
CA ARG A 22 -11.75 -23.49 -19.70
C ARG A 22 -10.32 -23.14 -20.14
N GLY A 23 -9.99 -23.39 -21.40
CA GLY A 23 -8.70 -23.02 -22.00
C GLY A 23 -8.56 -21.50 -22.16
N VAL A 24 -9.60 -20.83 -22.62
CA VAL A 24 -9.66 -19.35 -22.72
C VAL A 24 -9.53 -18.72 -21.33
N LEU A 25 -10.33 -19.16 -20.36
CA LEU A 25 -10.26 -18.67 -18.98
C LEU A 25 -8.86 -18.82 -18.38
N ARG A 26 -8.21 -19.98 -18.59
CA ARG A 26 -6.84 -20.22 -18.12
C ARG A 26 -5.82 -19.32 -18.80
N PHE A 27 -6.00 -19.05 -20.09
CA PHE A 27 -5.14 -18.14 -20.83
C PHE A 27 -5.27 -16.72 -20.29
N VAL A 28 -6.50 -16.21 -20.14
CA VAL A 28 -6.80 -14.88 -19.61
C VAL A 28 -6.27 -14.74 -18.17
N HIS A 29 -6.63 -15.64 -17.26
CA HIS A 29 -6.17 -15.59 -15.87
C HIS A 29 -4.64 -15.60 -15.76
N ARG A 30 -3.96 -16.38 -16.60
CA ARG A 30 -2.50 -16.47 -16.59
C ARG A 30 -1.84 -15.17 -17.09
N TRP A 31 -2.30 -14.63 -18.21
CA TRP A 31 -1.63 -13.52 -18.89
C TRP A 31 -2.12 -12.14 -18.48
N VAL A 32 -3.32 -12.02 -17.91
CA VAL A 32 -3.75 -10.82 -17.18
C VAL A 32 -3.19 -10.87 -15.76
N GLY A 33 -3.30 -12.02 -15.09
CA GLY A 33 -2.94 -12.16 -13.68
C GLY A 33 -1.45 -12.03 -13.39
N PHE A 34 -0.54 -12.45 -14.28
CA PHE A 34 0.90 -12.27 -14.04
C PHE A 34 1.34 -10.79 -14.07
N PRO A 35 1.19 -10.03 -15.16
CA PRO A 35 1.63 -8.63 -15.19
C PRO A 35 0.85 -7.78 -14.21
N ALA A 36 -0.47 -7.98 -14.07
CA ALA A 36 -1.25 -7.29 -13.05
C ALA A 36 -0.80 -7.69 -11.65
N GLY A 37 -0.47 -8.96 -11.40
CA GLY A 37 -0.04 -9.45 -10.09
C GLY A 37 1.25 -8.79 -9.59
N LEU A 38 2.18 -8.43 -10.48
CA LEU A 38 3.38 -7.69 -10.12
C LEU A 38 3.04 -6.32 -9.52
N LEU A 39 2.16 -5.57 -10.19
CA LEU A 39 1.69 -4.26 -9.75
C LEU A 39 0.74 -4.35 -8.54
N LEU A 40 -0.17 -5.31 -8.56
CA LEU A 40 -1.15 -5.55 -7.50
C LEU A 40 -0.49 -5.94 -6.20
N THR A 41 0.68 -6.57 -6.22
CA THR A 41 1.43 -6.86 -4.99
C THR A 41 1.78 -5.55 -4.27
N ALA A 42 2.26 -4.54 -4.99
CA ALA A 42 2.53 -3.22 -4.43
C ALA A 42 1.24 -2.54 -3.93
N LEU A 43 0.14 -2.59 -4.70
CA LEU A 43 -1.15 -2.01 -4.29
C LEU A 43 -1.75 -2.69 -3.05
N PHE A 44 -1.72 -4.02 -2.99
CA PHE A 44 -2.23 -4.75 -1.84
C PHE A 44 -1.39 -4.49 -0.59
N TYR A 45 -0.07 -4.41 -0.74
CA TYR A 45 0.83 -4.12 0.36
C TYR A 45 0.69 -2.68 0.85
N SER A 46 0.67 -1.69 -0.06
CA SER A 46 0.43 -0.29 0.31
C SER A 46 -0.96 -0.08 0.91
N GLY A 47 -1.98 -0.77 0.41
CA GLY A 47 -3.33 -0.76 0.97
C GLY A 47 -3.37 -1.35 2.38
N LEU A 48 -2.68 -2.48 2.62
CA LEU A 48 -2.52 -3.06 3.95
C LEU A 48 -1.85 -2.09 4.93
N LEU A 49 -0.80 -1.39 4.51
CA LEU A 49 -0.15 -0.37 5.33
C LEU A 49 -1.04 0.86 5.57
N SER A 50 -1.83 1.26 4.57
CA SER A 50 -2.75 2.40 4.66
C SER A 50 -3.84 2.20 5.72
N LEU A 51 -4.24 0.95 5.98
CA LEU A 51 -5.11 0.60 7.09
C LEU A 51 -4.53 0.99 8.45
N PHE A 52 -3.20 1.10 8.57
CA PHE A 52 -2.49 1.49 9.78
C PHE A 52 -1.74 2.81 9.57
N SER A 53 -2.19 3.64 8.64
CA SER A 53 -1.54 4.92 8.30
C SER A 53 -1.35 5.84 9.51
N ALA A 54 -2.35 5.95 10.40
CA ALA A 54 -2.22 6.72 11.64
C ALA A 54 -1.16 6.15 12.59
N ASP A 55 -1.09 4.83 12.69
CA ASP A 55 -0.12 4.12 13.54
C ASP A 55 1.31 4.29 13.00
N LEU A 56 1.47 4.16 11.68
CA LEU A 56 2.73 4.41 10.97
C LEU A 56 3.14 5.88 11.07
N GLN A 57 2.19 6.81 10.95
CA GLN A 57 2.45 8.24 11.16
C GLN A 57 2.99 8.50 12.56
N GLY A 58 2.35 7.94 13.59
CA GLY A 58 2.80 8.04 14.98
C GLY A 58 4.18 7.43 15.20
N TRP A 59 4.47 6.29 14.57
CA TRP A 59 5.81 5.69 14.62
C TRP A 59 6.84 6.54 13.87
N MET A 60 6.52 7.12 12.72
CA MET A 60 7.48 7.98 11.99
C MET A 60 7.67 9.35 12.66
N GLN A 61 6.67 9.81 13.42
CA GLN A 61 6.69 11.08 14.15
C GLN A 61 6.41 10.89 15.65
N PRO A 62 7.29 10.22 16.41
CA PRO A 62 7.00 9.87 17.80
C PRO A 62 6.73 11.08 18.70
N ALA A 63 7.27 12.27 18.36
CA ALA A 63 7.03 13.49 19.12
C ALA A 63 5.57 13.98 19.06
N THR A 64 4.79 13.54 18.06
CA THR A 64 3.36 13.90 17.92
C THR A 64 2.44 13.07 18.81
N LEU A 65 2.96 12.00 19.42
CA LEU A 65 2.20 11.11 20.31
C LEU A 65 2.04 11.66 21.74
N THR A 66 2.52 12.87 22.02
CA THR A 66 2.30 13.54 23.31
C THR A 66 0.88 14.10 23.40
N GLN A 67 0.14 13.68 24.43
CA GLN A 67 -1.19 14.25 24.70
C GLN A 67 -1.05 15.65 25.28
N ALA A 68 -1.40 16.64 24.46
CA ALA A 68 -1.62 18.01 24.90
C ALA A 68 -3.07 18.40 24.55
N PRO A 69 -3.81 19.06 25.45
CA PRO A 69 -5.12 19.60 25.08
C PRO A 69 -4.93 20.65 24.00
N LEU A 70 -5.79 20.64 22.99
CA LEU A 70 -5.77 21.64 21.93
C LEU A 70 -6.09 23.02 22.52
N ALA A 71 -5.09 23.91 22.52
CA ALA A 71 -5.24 25.26 23.02
C ALA A 71 -5.73 26.23 21.92
N PRO A 72 -6.52 27.27 22.25
CA PRO A 72 -6.89 28.31 21.29
C PRO A 72 -5.68 28.97 20.61
N ARG A 73 -4.61 29.21 21.38
CA ARG A 73 -3.34 29.75 20.87
C ARG A 73 -2.75 28.91 19.75
N ALA A 74 -2.81 27.58 19.84
CA ALA A 74 -2.25 26.70 18.81
C ALA A 74 -3.01 26.82 17.48
N LEU A 75 -4.33 27.08 17.55
CA LEU A 75 -5.15 27.35 16.37
C LEU A 75 -4.81 28.71 15.75
N GLU A 76 -4.65 29.74 16.58
CA GLU A 76 -4.25 31.08 16.14
C GLU A 76 -2.86 31.07 15.49
N GLU A 77 -1.88 30.37 16.07
CA GLU A 77 -0.55 30.21 15.47
C GLU A 77 -0.62 29.43 14.15
N ALA A 78 -1.45 28.38 14.06
CA ALA A 78 -1.65 27.64 12.82
C ALA A 78 -2.30 28.49 11.72
N GLU A 79 -3.29 29.31 12.06
CA GLU A 79 -3.93 30.27 11.15
C GLU A 79 -2.94 31.36 10.70
N ALA A 80 -2.13 31.88 11.63
CA ALA A 80 -1.07 32.84 11.31
C ALA A 80 -0.03 32.26 10.33
N LEU A 81 0.36 30.99 10.49
CA LEU A 81 1.27 30.30 9.57
C LEU A 81 0.70 30.16 8.15
N VAL A 82 -0.63 30.04 8.01
CA VAL A 82 -1.31 29.97 6.71
C VAL A 82 -1.34 31.34 6.03
N HIS A 83 -1.66 32.40 6.77
CA HIS A 83 -1.79 33.75 6.22
C HIS A 83 -0.45 34.48 6.04
N HIS A 84 0.53 34.17 6.90
CA HIS A 84 1.88 34.70 6.85
C HIS A 84 2.90 33.55 6.78
N PRO A 85 3.01 32.87 5.64
CA PRO A 85 4.00 31.82 5.47
C PRO A 85 5.40 32.43 5.62
N ASP A 86 6.13 32.01 6.65
CA ASP A 86 7.48 32.48 6.96
C ASP A 86 8.35 32.52 5.69
N SER A 87 8.91 33.69 5.39
CA SER A 87 9.83 33.91 4.26
C SER A 87 11.18 33.19 4.41
N LYS A 88 11.32 32.28 5.38
CA LYS A 88 12.52 31.49 5.64
C LYS A 88 12.31 29.97 5.54
N SER A 89 11.07 29.48 5.48
CA SER A 89 10.83 28.04 5.29
C SER A 89 10.61 27.71 3.82
N SER A 90 11.56 26.96 3.23
CA SER A 90 11.49 26.38 1.88
C SER A 90 10.17 25.63 1.62
N ASP A 91 9.65 24.97 2.66
CA ASP A 91 8.47 24.10 2.62
C ASP A 91 7.18 24.85 2.26
N LEU A 92 7.08 26.14 2.60
CA LEU A 92 5.92 27.01 2.30
C LEU A 92 6.17 27.98 1.13
N GLN A 93 7.42 28.14 0.69
CA GLN A 93 7.76 29.01 -0.45
C GLN A 93 7.54 28.32 -1.79
N ALA A 94 7.82 27.01 -1.89
CA ALA A 94 7.45 26.23 -3.06
C ALA A 94 5.95 26.41 -3.38
N SER A 95 5.12 26.62 -2.34
CA SER A 95 3.66 26.78 -2.34
C SER A 95 3.08 28.06 -2.89
N ARG A 96 3.90 29.05 -3.23
CA ARG A 96 3.40 30.23 -3.95
C ARG A 96 3.06 29.95 -5.42
N HIS A 97 3.60 28.87 -5.98
CA HIS A 97 3.43 28.53 -7.40
C HIS A 97 2.28 27.56 -7.68
N TRP A 98 1.77 26.85 -6.66
CA TRP A 98 0.67 25.89 -6.79
C TRP A 98 -0.56 26.35 -6.01
N LYS A 99 -1.75 26.19 -6.59
CA LYS A 99 -3.06 26.50 -5.98
C LYS A 99 -3.41 25.54 -4.84
N ALA A 100 -2.54 25.47 -3.83
CA ALA A 100 -2.77 24.62 -2.67
C ALA A 100 -3.84 25.21 -1.77
N THR A 101 -4.75 24.36 -1.31
CA THR A 101 -5.56 24.68 -0.14
C THR A 101 -4.88 24.07 1.09
N PRO A 102 -4.41 24.89 2.05
CA PRO A 102 -3.91 24.36 3.30
C PRO A 102 -5.09 23.83 4.13
N PHE A 103 -4.85 22.77 4.88
CA PHE A 103 -5.80 22.23 5.84
C PHE A 103 -5.11 21.82 7.14
N LEU A 104 -5.79 22.08 8.24
CA LEU A 104 -5.35 21.76 9.58
C LEU A 104 -6.07 20.50 10.04
N ASN A 105 -5.36 19.38 10.13
CA ASN A 105 -5.88 18.15 10.74
C ASN A 105 -5.82 18.30 12.26
N LEU A 106 -7.00 18.20 12.89
CA LEU A 106 -7.14 18.37 14.33
C LEU A 106 -6.86 17.05 15.08
N PRO A 107 -6.41 17.12 16.35
CA PRO A 107 -6.17 15.93 17.16
C PRO A 107 -7.39 15.01 17.25
N GLN A 108 -7.18 13.73 16.98
CA GLN A 108 -8.19 12.68 17.08
C GLN A 108 -7.79 11.63 18.15
N PRO A 109 -8.74 10.87 18.72
CA PRO A 109 -8.43 9.88 19.76
C PRO A 109 -7.31 8.89 19.42
N GLY A 110 -7.17 8.51 18.13
CA GLY A 110 -6.10 7.63 17.63
C GLY A 110 -4.93 8.34 16.93
N ALA A 111 -4.96 9.66 16.80
CA ALA A 111 -3.92 10.46 16.17
C ALA A 111 -3.86 11.83 16.87
N PRO A 112 -3.15 11.95 18.01
CA PRO A 112 -3.17 13.15 18.84
C PRO A 112 -2.40 14.34 18.24
N GLY A 113 -1.66 14.14 17.15
CA GLY A 113 -0.90 15.19 16.48
C GLY A 113 -1.78 16.25 15.82
N LEU A 114 -1.38 17.52 15.95
CA LEU A 114 -1.89 18.63 15.16
C LEU A 114 -1.02 18.77 13.92
N HIS A 115 -1.61 18.75 12.72
CA HIS A 115 -0.83 18.81 11.49
C HIS A 115 -1.38 19.85 10.53
N LEU A 116 -0.52 20.77 10.11
CA LEU A 116 -0.81 21.68 9.02
C LEU A 116 -0.34 21.04 7.73
N TRP A 117 -1.27 20.51 6.95
CA TRP A 117 -0.98 19.88 5.67
C TRP A 117 -1.34 20.83 4.53
N GLN A 118 -0.64 20.66 3.43
CA GLN A 118 -0.85 21.38 2.19
C GLN A 118 -0.89 20.36 1.06
N TYR A 119 -1.92 20.41 0.24
CA TYR A 119 -2.08 19.51 -0.89
C TYR A 119 -1.66 20.18 -2.19
N ASP A 120 -0.62 19.66 -2.84
CA ASP A 120 -0.11 20.19 -4.11
C ASP A 120 -0.80 19.61 -5.35
N GLY A 121 -1.83 18.80 -5.14
CA GLY A 121 -2.47 18.02 -6.20
C GLY A 121 -1.92 16.60 -6.31
N HIS A 122 -0.83 16.28 -5.60
CA HIS A 122 -0.14 14.99 -5.68
C HIS A 122 0.19 14.40 -4.30
N VAL A 123 0.76 15.18 -3.39
CA VAL A 123 1.19 14.74 -2.06
C VAL A 123 0.70 15.74 -1.02
N PHE A 124 0.30 15.21 0.13
CA PHE A 124 0.09 16.04 1.31
C PHE A 124 1.45 16.31 1.95
N ARG A 125 1.80 17.57 2.16
CA ARG A 125 3.06 17.96 2.84
C ARG A 125 2.80 19.01 3.90
N GLY A 126 3.51 18.95 5.02
CA GLY A 126 3.53 20.07 5.96
C GLY A 126 3.94 19.70 7.38
N PRO A 127 4.12 20.72 8.25
CA PRO A 127 4.67 20.55 9.58
C PRO A 127 3.66 19.93 10.56
N ALA A 128 4.18 19.12 11.48
CA ALA A 128 3.49 18.80 12.71
C ALA A 128 3.66 19.96 13.71
N LEU A 129 2.59 20.31 14.40
CA LEU A 129 2.52 21.38 15.38
C LEU A 129 2.25 20.81 16.77
N ASP A 130 2.73 21.48 17.81
CA ASP A 130 2.36 21.17 19.19
C ASP A 130 0.92 21.64 19.48
N PRO A 131 0.00 20.76 19.92
CA PRO A 131 -1.39 21.14 20.21
C PRO A 131 -1.54 22.16 21.35
N ALA A 132 -0.56 22.31 22.25
CA ALA A 132 -0.61 23.28 23.34
C ALA A 132 -0.09 24.66 22.93
N SER A 133 1.07 24.72 22.27
CA SER A 133 1.70 26.00 21.92
C SER A 133 1.33 26.50 20.53
N GLY A 134 1.20 25.61 19.54
CA GLY A 134 1.17 25.95 18.12
C GLY A 134 2.55 25.90 17.44
N ALA A 135 3.62 25.71 18.21
CA ALA A 135 4.98 25.70 17.70
C ALA A 135 5.24 24.49 16.78
N ARG A 136 6.06 24.68 15.75
CA ARG A 136 6.49 23.61 14.84
C ARG A 136 7.35 22.59 15.59
N LEU A 137 7.02 21.31 15.46
CA LEU A 137 7.83 20.23 16.00
C LEU A 137 9.02 19.98 15.05
N ALA A 138 10.22 20.42 15.46
CA ALA A 138 11.44 20.30 14.66
C ALA A 138 11.75 18.84 14.30
N GLY A 139 12.12 18.61 13.03
CA GLY A 139 12.48 17.28 12.53
C GLY A 139 11.31 16.31 12.41
N GLN A 140 10.06 16.78 12.47
CA GLN A 140 8.86 15.95 12.31
C GLN A 140 8.16 16.18 10.96
N THR A 141 8.73 16.93 10.02
CA THR A 141 8.28 16.95 8.62
C THR A 141 8.75 15.66 7.94
N VAL A 142 7.89 14.64 7.92
CA VAL A 142 8.20 13.33 7.32
C VAL A 142 7.04 12.91 6.41
N ALA A 143 7.31 12.02 5.46
CA ALA A 143 6.32 11.52 4.52
C ALA A 143 5.14 10.83 5.24
N GLY A 144 5.46 10.12 6.34
CA GLY A 144 4.48 9.57 7.26
C GLY A 144 3.60 8.46 6.67
N GLY A 145 2.50 8.14 7.34
CA GLY A 145 1.53 7.16 6.85
C GLY A 145 0.78 7.62 5.60
N ALA A 146 0.70 8.93 5.36
CA ALA A 146 0.11 9.50 4.15
C ALA A 146 0.85 9.05 2.87
N PHE A 147 2.17 8.77 2.98
CA PHE A 147 2.95 8.23 1.88
C PHE A 147 2.33 6.96 1.28
N PHE A 148 1.88 6.02 2.13
CA PHE A 148 1.32 4.75 1.66
C PHE A 148 -0.08 4.92 1.06
N VAL A 149 -0.87 5.88 1.56
CA VAL A 149 -2.17 6.23 0.99
C VAL A 149 -1.98 6.79 -0.41
N THR A 150 -1.09 7.77 -0.59
CA THR A 150 -0.79 8.31 -1.92
C THR A 150 -0.19 7.27 -2.86
N LEU A 151 0.68 6.38 -2.35
CA LEU A 151 1.24 5.28 -3.14
C LEU A 151 0.15 4.29 -3.58
N HIS A 152 -0.85 4.02 -2.74
CA HIS A 152 -1.98 3.15 -3.06
C HIS A 152 -2.91 3.79 -4.10
N ASP A 153 -3.23 5.07 -3.94
CA ASP A 153 -4.19 5.77 -4.78
C ASP A 153 -3.62 6.15 -6.16
N SER A 154 -2.34 6.51 -6.22
CA SER A 154 -1.74 7.08 -7.44
C SER A 154 -0.31 6.64 -7.74
N PHE A 155 0.31 5.77 -6.95
CA PHE A 155 1.74 5.44 -7.05
C PHE A 155 2.67 6.67 -6.95
N HIS A 156 2.22 7.77 -6.33
CA HIS A 156 2.89 9.07 -6.38
C HIS A 156 3.09 9.63 -7.80
N LEU A 157 2.37 9.09 -8.79
CA LEU A 157 2.36 9.62 -10.14
C LEU A 157 1.31 10.73 -10.25
N ARG A 158 1.69 11.80 -10.95
CA ARG A 158 0.81 12.93 -11.22
C ARG A 158 -0.47 12.50 -11.93
N ALA A 159 -1.60 13.08 -11.52
CA ALA A 159 -2.88 12.91 -12.20
C ALA A 159 -2.79 13.31 -13.69
N PRO A 160 -3.37 12.53 -14.62
CA PRO A 160 -4.23 11.36 -14.38
C PRO A 160 -3.50 10.01 -14.35
N TRP A 161 -2.18 9.98 -14.53
CA TRP A 161 -1.43 8.76 -14.82
C TRP A 161 -1.46 7.74 -13.68
N GLY A 162 -1.35 8.22 -12.43
CA GLY A 162 -1.46 7.39 -11.24
C GLY A 162 -2.82 6.71 -11.13
N SER A 163 -3.88 7.50 -11.10
CA SER A 163 -5.27 7.00 -11.02
C SER A 163 -5.62 6.10 -12.21
N LEU A 164 -5.08 6.37 -13.41
CA LEU A 164 -5.28 5.53 -14.59
C LEU A 164 -4.64 4.15 -14.39
N LEU A 165 -3.39 4.13 -13.92
CA LEU A 165 -2.66 2.90 -13.65
C LEU A 165 -3.40 2.04 -12.62
N VAL A 166 -3.85 2.65 -11.52
CA VAL A 166 -4.59 1.96 -10.45
C VAL A 166 -5.95 1.47 -10.94
N THR A 167 -6.66 2.27 -11.74
CA THR A 167 -7.96 1.87 -12.33
C THR A 167 -7.80 0.66 -13.25
N VAL A 168 -6.79 0.65 -14.13
CA VAL A 168 -6.51 -0.49 -15.02
C VAL A 168 -6.08 -1.71 -14.22
N ALA A 169 -5.24 -1.52 -13.19
CA ALA A 169 -4.83 -2.60 -12.29
C ALA A 169 -6.03 -3.23 -11.56
N GLY A 170 -6.95 -2.41 -11.05
CA GLY A 170 -8.19 -2.84 -10.40
C GLY A 170 -9.12 -3.60 -11.35
N GLY A 171 -9.28 -3.14 -12.59
CA GLY A 171 -10.00 -3.88 -13.63
C GLY A 171 -9.38 -5.25 -13.93
N CYS A 172 -8.06 -5.30 -14.11
CA CYS A 172 -7.32 -6.55 -14.31
C CYS A 172 -7.42 -7.50 -13.10
N PHE A 173 -7.44 -6.94 -11.88
CA PHE A 173 -7.65 -7.69 -10.65
C PHE A 173 -9.03 -8.34 -10.63
N LEU A 174 -10.09 -7.59 -10.91
CA LEU A 174 -11.45 -8.13 -10.98
C LEU A 174 -11.57 -9.24 -12.03
N VAL A 175 -11.00 -9.03 -13.23
CA VAL A 175 -10.96 -10.07 -14.27
C VAL A 175 -10.21 -11.30 -13.76
N SER A 176 -9.06 -11.14 -13.11
CA SER A 176 -8.26 -12.24 -12.57
C SER A 176 -9.01 -12.98 -11.44
N LEU A 177 -9.72 -12.26 -10.59
CA LEU A 177 -10.51 -12.79 -9.49
C LEU A 177 -11.69 -13.64 -10.00
N PHE A 178 -12.48 -13.11 -10.95
CA PHE A 178 -13.60 -13.84 -11.55
C PHE A 178 -13.14 -15.05 -12.37
N THR A 179 -12.13 -14.88 -13.23
CA THR A 179 -11.58 -16.00 -14.01
C THR A 179 -10.98 -17.08 -13.11
N GLY A 180 -10.32 -16.69 -12.02
CA GLY A 180 -9.80 -17.59 -10.99
C GLY A 180 -10.92 -18.38 -10.29
N LEU A 181 -11.99 -17.69 -9.86
CA LEU A 181 -13.16 -18.33 -9.25
C LEU A 181 -13.80 -19.35 -10.19
N LEU A 182 -14.06 -18.98 -11.45
CA LEU A 182 -14.67 -19.87 -12.45
C LEU A 182 -13.80 -21.11 -12.75
N LEU A 183 -12.48 -20.94 -12.80
CA LEU A 183 -11.54 -22.05 -13.00
C LEU A 183 -11.52 -23.03 -11.82
N GLN A 184 -11.65 -22.51 -10.59
CA GLN A 184 -11.56 -23.31 -9.37
C GLN A 184 -12.91 -23.83 -8.87
N TRP A 185 -14.03 -23.30 -9.37
CA TRP A 185 -15.39 -23.71 -9.02
C TRP A 185 -15.61 -25.24 -8.97
N PRO A 186 -15.11 -26.05 -9.93
CA PRO A 186 -15.27 -27.50 -9.88
C PRO A 186 -14.51 -28.17 -8.72
N ARG A 187 -13.44 -27.53 -8.23
CA ARG A 187 -12.61 -28.04 -7.12
C ARG A 187 -13.09 -27.56 -5.76
N LEU A 188 -13.74 -26.40 -5.70
CA LEU A 188 -14.30 -25.85 -4.47
C LEU A 188 -15.43 -26.73 -3.90
N LYS A 189 -16.23 -27.38 -4.76
CA LYS A 189 -17.36 -28.22 -4.34
C LYS A 189 -16.97 -29.48 -3.53
N PRO A 190 -16.02 -30.33 -3.97
CA PRO A 190 -15.71 -31.58 -3.25
C PRO A 190 -14.62 -31.44 -2.17
N ALA A 191 -13.85 -30.35 -2.13
CA ALA A 191 -12.66 -30.23 -1.28
C ALA A 191 -12.53 -28.84 -0.62
N PHE A 192 -13.65 -28.28 -0.16
CA PHE A 192 -13.68 -27.01 0.57
C PHE A 192 -12.73 -27.09 1.78
N LEU A 193 -11.64 -26.32 1.75
CA LEU A 193 -10.61 -26.17 2.81
C LEU A 193 -9.58 -27.30 3.00
N GLN A 194 -9.34 -28.19 2.04
CA GLN A 194 -8.22 -29.15 2.19
C GLN A 194 -6.86 -28.51 1.88
N PHE A 195 -6.00 -28.36 2.90
CA PHE A 195 -4.60 -27.96 2.74
C PHE A 195 -3.66 -29.16 2.93
N ARG A 196 -2.78 -29.43 1.95
CA ARG A 196 -1.85 -30.58 1.98
C ARG A 196 -0.38 -30.11 1.99
N PRO A 197 0.17 -29.68 3.14
CA PRO A 197 1.50 -29.05 3.21
C PRO A 197 2.65 -29.98 2.78
N TYR A 198 2.55 -31.28 3.10
CA TYR A 198 3.59 -32.29 2.83
C TYR A 198 3.57 -32.85 1.40
N GLY A 199 2.83 -32.23 0.48
CA GLY A 199 2.80 -32.59 -0.94
C GLY A 199 4.00 -32.08 -1.74
N SER A 200 4.01 -32.33 -3.06
CA SER A 200 4.99 -31.72 -3.94
C SER A 200 4.86 -30.19 -3.90
N ALA A 201 5.98 -29.46 -3.99
CA ALA A 201 5.98 -28.00 -3.85
C ALA A 201 4.93 -27.31 -4.76
N HIS A 202 4.73 -27.81 -5.97
CA HIS A 202 3.70 -27.29 -6.88
C HIS A 202 2.27 -27.45 -6.34
N ARG A 203 1.96 -28.58 -5.70
CA ARG A 203 0.65 -28.83 -5.09
C ARG A 203 0.45 -27.95 -3.86
N SER A 204 1.45 -27.84 -2.98
CA SER A 204 1.35 -26.99 -1.79
C SER A 204 1.11 -25.51 -2.15
N TRP A 205 1.78 -24.99 -3.20
CA TRP A 205 1.54 -23.62 -3.69
C TRP A 205 0.14 -23.44 -4.30
N LEU A 206 -0.37 -24.44 -5.01
CA LEU A 206 -1.73 -24.39 -5.58
C LEU A 206 -2.80 -24.44 -4.47
N ASP A 207 -2.59 -25.28 -3.46
CA ASP A 207 -3.49 -25.41 -2.31
C ASP A 207 -3.49 -24.12 -1.49
N LEU A 208 -2.33 -23.50 -1.27
CA LEU A 208 -2.22 -22.18 -0.63
C LEU A 208 -2.97 -21.10 -1.43
N HIS A 209 -2.76 -21.05 -2.75
CA HIS A 209 -3.44 -20.09 -3.62
C HIS A 209 -4.97 -20.23 -3.55
N LEU A 210 -5.46 -21.47 -3.55
CA LEU A 210 -6.89 -21.77 -3.45
C LEU A 210 -7.45 -21.42 -2.06
N LEU A 211 -6.77 -21.84 -1.00
CA LEU A 211 -7.22 -21.61 0.37
C LEU A 211 -7.28 -20.12 0.69
N ALA A 212 -6.19 -19.39 0.44
CA ALA A 212 -6.11 -17.96 0.69
C ALA A 212 -7.15 -17.18 -0.14
N GLY A 213 -7.31 -17.56 -1.42
CA GLY A 213 -8.28 -16.93 -2.31
C GLY A 213 -9.72 -17.17 -1.88
N THR A 214 -10.03 -18.37 -1.38
CA THR A 214 -11.39 -18.70 -0.91
C THR A 214 -11.72 -18.00 0.39
N LEU A 215 -10.81 -18.02 1.36
CA LEU A 215 -11.01 -17.40 2.67
C LEU A 215 -11.17 -15.88 2.57
N ALA A 216 -10.40 -15.25 1.68
CA ALA A 216 -10.44 -13.80 1.52
C ALA A 216 -11.41 -13.32 0.42
N PHE A 217 -12.05 -14.22 -0.34
CA PHE A 217 -12.78 -13.89 -1.57
C PHE A 217 -13.76 -12.72 -1.41
N ALA A 218 -14.61 -12.76 -0.39
CA ALA A 218 -15.62 -11.73 -0.18
C ALA A 218 -14.99 -10.35 0.05
N VAL A 219 -13.96 -10.29 0.89
CA VAL A 219 -13.22 -9.05 1.14
C VAL A 219 -12.50 -8.60 -0.12
N LEU A 220 -11.77 -9.49 -0.80
CA LEU A 220 -11.08 -9.20 -2.06
C LEU A 220 -12.00 -8.64 -3.14
N LEU A 221 -13.21 -9.18 -3.27
CA LEU A 221 -14.21 -8.68 -4.21
C LEU A 221 -14.67 -7.27 -3.82
N LEU A 222 -15.02 -7.07 -2.54
CA LEU A 222 -15.46 -5.77 -2.03
C LEU A 222 -14.38 -4.70 -2.21
N THR A 223 -13.13 -4.99 -1.83
CA THR A 223 -12.01 -4.06 -1.96
C THR A 223 -11.66 -3.78 -3.41
N GLY A 224 -11.70 -4.80 -4.27
CA GLY A 224 -11.45 -4.66 -5.69
C GLY A 224 -12.50 -3.77 -6.37
N VAL A 225 -13.78 -3.98 -6.08
CA VAL A 225 -14.87 -3.18 -6.64
C VAL A 225 -14.81 -1.75 -6.11
N SER A 226 -14.68 -1.56 -4.79
CA SER A 226 -14.65 -0.23 -4.19
C SER A 226 -13.43 0.57 -4.63
N GLY A 227 -12.23 -0.03 -4.60
CA GLY A 227 -10.98 0.62 -5.01
C GLY A 227 -10.97 0.99 -6.49
N THR A 228 -11.42 0.08 -7.37
CA THR A 228 -11.52 0.37 -8.81
C THR A 228 -12.51 1.49 -9.08
N PHE A 229 -13.64 1.51 -8.37
CA PHE A 229 -14.63 2.58 -8.49
C PHE A 229 -14.05 3.94 -8.06
N LEU A 230 -13.37 4.00 -6.90
CA LEU A 230 -12.77 5.24 -6.39
C LEU A 230 -11.68 5.76 -7.34
N ALA A 231 -10.75 4.90 -7.77
CA ALA A 231 -9.72 5.29 -8.72
C ALA A 231 -10.30 5.77 -10.07
N ALA A 232 -11.38 5.14 -10.54
CA ALA A 232 -12.06 5.56 -11.77
C ALA A 232 -12.74 6.92 -11.63
N THR A 233 -13.25 7.27 -10.43
CA THR A 233 -13.83 8.59 -10.21
C THR A 233 -12.81 9.71 -10.31
N ASP A 234 -11.55 9.46 -9.93
CA ASP A 234 -10.46 10.46 -10.02
C ASP A 234 -10.04 10.77 -11.47
N LEU A 235 -10.45 9.94 -12.45
CA LEU A 235 -10.24 10.18 -13.88
C LEU A 235 -11.30 11.10 -14.50
N LEU A 236 -12.40 11.36 -13.80
CA LEU A 236 -13.49 12.17 -14.31
C LEU A 236 -13.13 13.66 -14.32
N PRO A 237 -13.78 14.52 -15.13
CA PRO A 237 -13.61 15.96 -15.03
C PRO A 237 -13.98 16.48 -13.64
N GLU A 238 -13.28 17.51 -13.15
CA GLU A 238 -13.44 18.08 -11.80
C GLU A 238 -14.90 18.40 -11.43
N LYS A 239 -15.69 18.93 -12.37
CA LYS A 239 -17.12 19.21 -12.17
C LYS A 239 -17.96 17.95 -11.88
N MET A 240 -17.55 16.79 -12.40
CA MET A 240 -18.23 15.52 -12.16
C MET A 240 -17.71 14.86 -10.88
N GLN A 241 -16.41 14.95 -10.62
CA GLN A 241 -15.83 14.53 -9.33
C GLN A 241 -16.51 15.23 -8.16
N THR A 242 -16.61 16.56 -8.20
CA THR A 242 -17.26 17.38 -7.17
C THR A 242 -18.72 17.00 -6.94
N ARG A 243 -19.46 16.64 -8.00
CA ARG A 243 -20.85 16.14 -7.89
C ARG A 243 -20.97 14.76 -7.25
N LEU A 244 -19.97 13.89 -7.43
CA LEU A 244 -19.96 12.54 -6.85
C LEU A 244 -19.47 12.54 -5.41
N THR A 245 -18.41 13.32 -5.14
CA THR A 245 -17.75 13.43 -3.84
C THR A 245 -18.59 14.19 -2.83
N ASN A 246 -19.24 15.29 -3.25
CA ASN A 246 -20.17 16.03 -2.39
C ASN A 246 -21.56 15.40 -2.47
N PRO A 247 -22.20 15.10 -1.33
CA PRO A 247 -23.59 14.67 -1.33
C PRO A 247 -24.45 15.71 -2.07
N PRO A 248 -25.36 15.29 -2.98
CA PRO A 248 -26.26 16.23 -3.64
C PRO A 248 -27.09 17.00 -2.60
N ALA A 249 -27.45 18.26 -2.90
CA ALA A 249 -28.16 19.16 -1.97
C ALA A 249 -29.41 18.53 -1.35
N ARG A 250 -30.11 17.65 -2.08
CA ARG A 250 -31.24 16.84 -1.58
C ARG A 250 -30.93 16.02 -0.32
N LEU A 251 -29.67 15.61 -0.13
CA LEU A 251 -29.22 14.79 1.00
C LEU A 251 -28.64 15.64 2.13
N GLN A 252 -28.68 16.96 2.01
CA GLN A 252 -28.07 17.91 2.94
C GLN A 252 -29.13 18.87 3.47
N ASP A 253 -29.05 19.14 4.77
CA ASP A 253 -29.74 20.27 5.38
C ASP A 253 -28.73 21.41 5.55
N GLN A 254 -29.16 22.63 5.26
CA GLN A 254 -28.39 23.84 5.50
C GLN A 254 -29.09 24.69 6.54
N SER A 255 -28.33 25.16 7.52
CA SER A 255 -28.78 26.12 8.53
C SER A 255 -27.72 27.19 8.73
N VAL A 256 -28.13 28.35 9.23
CA VAL A 256 -27.21 29.46 9.55
C VAL A 256 -27.22 29.67 11.05
N LEU A 257 -26.03 29.70 11.65
CA LEU A 257 -25.83 29.98 13.07
C LEU A 257 -25.81 31.49 13.32
N THR A 258 -26.43 31.89 14.42
CA THR A 258 -26.41 33.26 14.95
C THR A 258 -26.09 33.20 16.45
N PRO A 259 -24.94 33.74 16.91
CA PRO A 259 -23.88 34.39 16.13
C PRO A 259 -23.06 33.41 15.28
N ALA A 260 -22.39 33.92 14.24
CA ALA A 260 -21.47 33.16 13.42
C ALA A 260 -20.08 33.07 14.09
N PRO A 261 -19.37 31.93 13.98
CA PRO A 261 -18.01 31.81 14.50
C PRO A 261 -17.03 32.55 13.59
N HIS A 262 -16.53 33.71 14.01
CA HIS A 262 -15.67 34.53 13.17
C HIS A 262 -14.19 34.14 13.28
N THR A 263 -13.80 33.46 14.36
CA THR A 263 -12.42 33.02 14.59
C THR A 263 -12.28 31.50 14.53
N LEU A 264 -11.07 31.01 14.27
CA LEU A 264 -10.80 29.57 14.23
C LEU A 264 -11.08 28.86 15.59
N PRO A 265 -10.72 29.42 16.76
CA PRO A 265 -11.13 28.85 18.05
C PRO A 265 -12.66 28.79 18.24
N GLU A 266 -13.39 29.83 17.82
CA GLU A 266 -14.86 29.83 17.84
C GLU A 266 -15.43 28.74 16.91
N LEU A 267 -14.83 28.54 15.75
CA LEU A 267 -15.24 27.51 14.81
C LEU A 267 -15.07 26.11 15.39
N VAL A 268 -13.92 25.84 16.02
CA VAL A 268 -13.61 24.55 16.67
C VAL A 268 -14.52 24.29 17.87
N THR A 269 -14.78 25.31 18.69
CA THR A 269 -15.72 25.18 19.83
C THR A 269 -17.16 24.97 19.36
N THR A 270 -17.59 25.66 18.30
CA THR A 270 -18.90 25.46 17.66
C THR A 270 -19.05 24.04 17.11
N GLY A 271 -18.05 23.52 16.39
CA GLY A 271 -18.07 22.13 15.91
C GLY A 271 -18.17 21.11 17.04
N ALA A 272 -17.45 21.35 18.15
CA ALA A 272 -17.52 20.49 19.33
C ALA A 272 -18.89 20.52 20.01
N ALA A 273 -19.60 21.66 19.96
CA ALA A 273 -20.98 21.77 20.44
C ALA A 273 -21.98 21.05 19.52
N LEU A 274 -21.77 21.11 18.19
CA LEU A 274 -22.66 20.48 17.21
C LEU A 274 -22.52 18.95 17.16
N TRP A 275 -21.30 18.43 17.24
CA TRP A 275 -21.02 17.00 17.00
C TRP A 275 -20.50 16.25 18.23
N GLY A 276 -20.18 16.96 19.30
CA GLY A 276 -19.54 16.41 20.50
C GLY A 276 -18.01 16.54 20.48
N ARG A 277 -17.40 16.43 21.66
CA ARG A 277 -15.94 16.52 21.83
C ARG A 277 -15.22 15.41 21.05
N GLY A 278 -14.12 15.77 20.38
CA GLY A 278 -13.29 14.83 19.60
C GLY A 278 -13.86 14.45 18.23
N GLN A 279 -14.97 15.06 17.80
CA GLN A 279 -15.56 14.85 16.47
C GLN A 279 -15.20 15.92 15.44
N ASN A 280 -14.31 16.85 15.79
CA ASN A 280 -13.76 17.80 14.85
C ASN A 280 -12.67 17.09 14.03
N GLY A 281 -12.82 17.08 12.71
CA GLY A 281 -11.93 16.33 11.82
C GLY A 281 -10.74 17.16 11.36
N PHE A 282 -11.01 18.09 10.47
CA PHE A 282 -10.02 18.96 9.87
C PHE A 282 -10.64 20.29 9.48
N VAL A 283 -9.82 21.32 9.39
CA VAL A 283 -10.21 22.66 8.94
C VAL A 283 -9.58 22.91 7.58
N LEU A 284 -10.39 23.29 6.60
CA LEU A 284 -9.93 23.74 5.29
C LEU A 284 -9.95 25.27 5.26
N PHE A 285 -8.82 25.89 4.88
CA PHE A 285 -8.75 27.34 4.72
C PHE A 285 -9.14 27.73 3.28
N SER A 286 -10.06 28.70 3.15
CA SER A 286 -10.55 29.17 1.85
C SER A 286 -10.61 30.69 1.84
N GLY A 287 -9.60 31.33 1.23
CA GLY A 287 -9.48 32.78 1.20
C GLY A 287 -9.35 33.37 2.61
N SER A 288 -10.30 34.22 2.99
CA SER A 288 -10.37 34.83 4.33
C SER A 288 -11.24 34.05 5.32
N GLY A 289 -11.78 32.88 4.93
CA GLY A 289 -12.63 32.06 5.78
C GLY A 289 -12.06 30.67 6.03
N ALA A 290 -12.64 29.97 6.99
CA ALA A 290 -12.29 28.60 7.33
C ALA A 290 -13.54 27.71 7.36
N THR A 291 -13.39 26.46 6.93
CA THR A 291 -14.45 25.44 6.96
C THR A 291 -14.01 24.27 7.82
N LEU A 292 -14.68 24.04 8.93
CA LEU A 292 -14.45 22.89 9.79
C LEU A 292 -15.31 21.72 9.34
N TYR A 293 -14.68 20.61 9.02
CA TYR A 293 -15.34 19.35 8.70
C TYR A 293 -15.40 18.44 9.91
N ARG A 294 -16.53 17.74 10.06
CA ARG A 294 -16.69 16.67 11.04
C ARG A 294 -15.70 15.54 10.72
N SER A 295 -15.18 14.92 11.77
CA SER A 295 -14.36 13.72 11.65
C SER A 295 -15.16 12.57 11.06
N ASP A 296 -14.54 11.88 10.10
CA ASP A 296 -15.07 10.63 9.56
C ASP A 296 -14.73 9.43 10.49
N ALA A 297 -13.97 9.66 11.57
CA ALA A 297 -13.62 8.62 12.53
C ALA A 297 -14.88 8.08 13.21
N GLY A 298 -15.06 6.76 13.14
CA GLY A 298 -16.25 6.09 13.66
C GLY A 298 -17.52 6.21 12.80
N GLN A 299 -17.47 6.83 11.62
CA GLN A 299 -18.62 6.92 10.70
C GLN A 299 -18.40 6.12 9.42
N PHE A 300 -19.26 5.13 9.19
CA PHE A 300 -19.15 4.27 7.99
C PHE A 300 -19.02 5.08 6.70
N CYS A 301 -19.87 6.07 6.52
CA CYS A 301 -19.81 6.97 5.38
C CYS A 301 -19.27 8.35 5.78
N PRO A 302 -18.27 8.89 5.05
CA PRO A 302 -17.84 10.27 5.22
C PRO A 302 -18.93 11.22 4.72
N MET A 303 -19.72 11.76 5.65
CA MET A 303 -20.87 12.60 5.35
C MET A 303 -20.50 14.04 4.97
N ARG A 304 -19.22 14.43 5.13
CA ARG A 304 -18.71 15.79 4.84
C ARG A 304 -19.57 16.91 5.46
N SER A 305 -20.16 16.63 6.63
CA SER A 305 -20.85 17.66 7.40
C SER A 305 -19.84 18.69 7.88
N HIS A 306 -20.15 19.98 7.71
CA HIS A 306 -19.20 21.05 7.97
C HIS A 306 -19.89 22.30 8.48
N VAL A 307 -19.09 23.15 9.13
CA VAL A 307 -19.48 24.50 9.55
C VAL A 307 -18.43 25.49 9.03
N GLU A 308 -18.89 26.62 8.53
CA GLU A 308 -18.07 27.71 7.99
C GLU A 308 -17.98 28.87 8.98
N THR A 309 -16.93 29.69 8.87
CA THR A 309 -16.80 30.92 9.67
C THR A 309 -17.91 31.96 9.37
N ALA A 310 -18.61 31.82 8.24
CA ALA A 310 -19.82 32.60 7.95
C ALA A 310 -21.06 32.11 8.74
N GLY A 311 -20.93 31.09 9.59
CA GLY A 311 -22.04 30.50 10.36
C GLY A 311 -22.88 29.49 9.57
N ARG A 312 -22.56 29.24 8.29
CA ARG A 312 -23.26 28.22 7.51
C ARG A 312 -22.90 26.83 7.99
N VAL A 313 -23.91 26.05 8.36
CA VAL A 313 -23.78 24.64 8.76
C VAL A 313 -24.45 23.79 7.70
N THR A 314 -23.70 22.81 7.19
CA THR A 314 -24.21 21.80 6.27
C THR A 314 -24.16 20.45 6.96
N THR A 315 -25.32 19.80 7.10
CA THR A 315 -25.43 18.46 7.70
C THR A 315 -25.96 17.48 6.67
N ALA A 316 -25.19 16.46 6.31
CA ALA A 316 -25.66 15.43 5.41
C ALA A 316 -26.46 14.35 6.17
N ARG A 317 -27.66 14.04 5.67
CA ARG A 317 -28.59 13.05 6.28
C ARG A 317 -28.40 11.64 5.77
N ARG A 318 -27.84 11.48 4.56
CA ARG A 318 -27.75 10.18 3.87
C ARG A 318 -26.40 10.04 3.19
N CYS A 319 -25.94 8.79 3.15
CA CYS A 319 -24.70 8.43 2.47
C CYS A 319 -24.84 8.52 0.95
N SER A 320 -23.89 9.19 0.28
CA SER A 320 -23.76 9.12 -1.18
C SER A 320 -23.16 7.78 -1.59
N LEU A 321 -23.34 7.37 -2.86
CA LEU A 321 -22.68 6.16 -3.39
C LEU A 321 -21.15 6.24 -3.23
N TYR A 322 -20.57 7.41 -3.50
CA TYR A 322 -19.14 7.64 -3.31
C TYR A 322 -18.71 7.47 -1.85
N GLY A 323 -19.46 8.07 -0.91
CA GLY A 323 -19.21 7.91 0.53
C GLY A 323 -19.33 6.46 0.98
N PHE A 324 -20.29 5.70 0.42
CA PHE A 324 -20.45 4.28 0.71
C PHE A 324 -19.25 3.45 0.23
N MET A 325 -18.82 3.68 -1.01
CA MET A 325 -17.64 3.00 -1.58
C MET A 325 -16.37 3.35 -0.82
N ARG A 326 -16.19 4.62 -0.43
CA ARG A 326 -15.07 5.05 0.41
C ARG A 326 -15.10 4.42 1.81
N GLY A 327 -16.29 4.33 2.42
CA GLY A 327 -16.50 3.65 3.69
C GLY A 327 -16.13 2.17 3.66
N LEU A 328 -16.49 1.47 2.58
CA LEU A 328 -16.12 0.08 2.34
C LEU A 328 -14.62 -0.12 2.08
N HIS A 329 -13.94 0.87 1.51
CA HIS A 329 -12.54 0.74 1.09
C HIS A 329 -11.56 1.10 2.21
N ASP A 330 -11.75 2.27 2.83
CA ASP A 330 -10.75 2.86 3.74
C ASP A 330 -10.86 2.34 5.18
N LEU A 331 -12.03 1.81 5.56
CA LEU A 331 -12.33 1.30 6.91
C LEU A 331 -11.99 2.27 8.06
N ARG A 332 -11.96 3.58 7.82
CA ARG A 332 -11.63 4.61 8.85
C ARG A 332 -12.56 4.58 10.07
N TRP A 333 -13.76 4.06 9.88
CA TRP A 333 -14.79 3.90 10.91
C TRP A 333 -14.64 2.64 11.75
N ALA A 334 -13.89 1.66 11.25
CA ALA A 334 -13.86 0.33 11.82
C ALA A 334 -13.03 0.32 13.12
N PRO A 335 -13.50 -0.34 14.20
CA PRO A 335 -12.68 -0.58 15.38
C PRO A 335 -11.49 -1.46 15.02
N SER A 336 -10.45 -1.44 15.87
CA SER A 336 -9.18 -2.13 15.63
C SER A 336 -9.35 -3.61 15.26
N THR A 337 -10.28 -4.33 15.89
CA THR A 337 -10.56 -5.74 15.59
C THR A 337 -10.97 -5.97 14.13
N ILE A 338 -11.83 -5.12 13.58
CA ILE A 338 -12.27 -5.23 12.18
C ILE A 338 -11.14 -4.82 11.23
N ARG A 339 -10.35 -3.79 11.58
CA ARG A 339 -9.16 -3.40 10.79
C ARG A 339 -8.15 -4.55 10.71
N TRP A 340 -7.89 -5.25 11.81
CA TRP A 340 -7.02 -6.43 11.83
C TRP A 340 -7.60 -7.60 11.03
N LEU A 341 -8.89 -7.90 11.14
CA LEU A 341 -9.53 -8.95 10.33
C LEU A 341 -9.39 -8.64 8.84
N TYR A 342 -9.68 -7.40 8.44
CA TYR A 342 -9.51 -6.95 7.06
C TYR A 342 -8.04 -6.97 6.63
N GLY A 343 -7.12 -6.62 7.53
CA GLY A 343 -5.67 -6.76 7.32
C GLY A 343 -5.23 -8.20 7.09
N PHE A 344 -5.77 -9.17 7.84
CA PHE A 344 -5.50 -10.61 7.60
C PHE A 344 -6.07 -11.08 6.26
N CYS A 345 -7.23 -10.59 5.84
CA CYS A 345 -7.74 -10.83 4.49
C CYS A 345 -6.83 -10.21 3.42
N GLY A 346 -6.26 -9.02 3.67
CA GLY A 346 -5.25 -8.39 2.83
C GLY A 346 -3.97 -9.23 2.70
N LEU A 347 -3.47 -9.76 3.83
CA LEU A 347 -2.33 -10.69 3.86
C LEU A 347 -2.62 -11.99 3.10
N ALA A 348 -3.84 -12.55 3.22
CA ALA A 348 -4.26 -13.68 2.41
C ALA A 348 -4.30 -13.32 0.91
N GLY A 349 -4.77 -12.12 0.56
CA GLY A 349 -4.69 -11.57 -0.80
C GLY A 349 -3.26 -11.49 -1.34
N LEU A 350 -2.31 -10.98 -0.54
CA LEU A 350 -0.88 -11.01 -0.86
C LEU A 350 -0.37 -12.43 -1.05
N GLY A 351 -0.84 -13.40 -0.25
CA GLY A 351 -0.54 -14.82 -0.42
C GLY A 351 -1.04 -15.38 -1.75
N VAL A 352 -2.23 -15.00 -2.21
CA VAL A 352 -2.78 -15.36 -3.53
C VAL A 352 -1.90 -14.80 -4.66
N LEU A 353 -1.54 -13.52 -4.57
CA LEU A 353 -0.67 -12.86 -5.55
C LEU A 353 0.72 -13.52 -5.59
N ALA A 354 1.35 -13.71 -4.43
CA ALA A 354 2.67 -14.33 -4.30
C ALA A 354 2.69 -15.76 -4.84
N SER A 355 1.73 -16.60 -4.43
CA SER A 355 1.61 -17.96 -4.93
C SER A 355 1.35 -18.01 -6.43
N GLY A 356 0.51 -17.12 -6.98
CA GLY A 356 0.24 -17.01 -8.41
C GLY A 356 1.48 -16.65 -9.23
N LEU A 357 2.24 -15.64 -8.79
CA LEU A 357 3.49 -15.20 -9.40
C LEU A 357 4.55 -16.32 -9.38
N ILE A 358 4.73 -17.01 -8.25
CA ILE A 358 5.66 -18.13 -8.11
C ILE A 358 5.25 -19.32 -9.00
N LEU A 359 3.95 -19.65 -9.07
CA LEU A 359 3.44 -20.72 -9.93
C LEU A 359 3.67 -20.41 -11.41
N PHE A 360 3.45 -19.16 -11.83
CA PHE A 360 3.74 -18.71 -13.19
C PHE A 360 5.23 -18.85 -13.51
N GLN A 361 6.11 -18.30 -12.67
CA GLN A 361 7.56 -18.35 -12.84
C GLN A 361 8.05 -19.80 -12.92
N LYS A 362 7.64 -20.67 -11.99
CA LYS A 362 8.00 -22.11 -12.01
C LYS A 362 7.44 -22.83 -13.24
N SER A 363 6.29 -22.41 -13.75
CA SER A 363 5.74 -22.98 -14.97
C SER A 363 6.55 -22.58 -16.21
N GLU A 364 6.97 -21.32 -16.33
CA GLU A 364 7.79 -20.86 -17.46
C GLU A 364 9.21 -21.40 -17.39
N ALA A 365 9.82 -21.46 -16.20
CA ALA A 365 11.13 -22.10 -16.01
C ALA A 365 11.13 -23.58 -16.46
N ARG A 366 10.07 -24.34 -16.12
CA ARG A 366 9.92 -25.74 -16.58
C ARG A 366 9.78 -25.86 -18.08
N LYS A 367 9.00 -24.97 -18.73
CA LYS A 367 8.86 -24.96 -20.20
C LYS A 367 10.17 -24.62 -20.89
N ALA A 368 10.91 -23.64 -20.38
CA ALA A 368 12.21 -23.26 -20.92
C ALA A 368 13.24 -24.38 -20.77
N ALA A 369 13.22 -25.11 -19.65
CA ALA A 369 14.06 -26.30 -19.46
C ALA A 369 13.70 -27.43 -20.44
N ALA A 370 12.42 -27.65 -20.72
CA ALA A 370 11.96 -28.69 -21.63
C ALA A 370 12.18 -28.37 -23.12
N ALA A 371 12.20 -27.08 -23.50
CA ALA A 371 12.39 -26.65 -24.89
C ALA A 371 13.29 -25.39 -24.97
N PRO A 372 14.61 -25.54 -24.76
CA PRO A 372 15.55 -24.40 -24.69
C PRO A 372 15.57 -23.53 -25.96
N ALA A 373 15.34 -24.14 -27.13
CA ALA A 373 15.32 -23.45 -28.42
C ALA A 373 14.12 -22.50 -28.62
N ARG A 374 13.05 -22.63 -27.82
CA ARG A 374 11.80 -21.86 -27.98
C ARG A 374 11.58 -20.78 -26.92
N ALA A 375 12.33 -20.80 -25.82
CA ALA A 375 12.18 -19.87 -24.72
C ALA A 375 13.55 -19.33 -24.32
N PRO A 376 13.85 -18.06 -24.64
CA PRO A 376 15.17 -17.52 -24.36
C PRO A 376 15.38 -17.40 -22.85
N ARG A 377 16.58 -17.76 -22.38
CA ARG A 377 16.92 -17.82 -20.94
C ARG A 377 16.75 -16.48 -20.21
N TRP A 378 16.92 -15.35 -20.93
CA TRP A 378 16.72 -14.00 -20.40
C TRP A 378 15.30 -13.75 -19.91
N LEU A 379 14.31 -14.38 -20.54
CA LEU A 379 12.91 -14.20 -20.17
C LEU A 379 12.61 -14.84 -18.80
N VAL A 380 13.25 -15.97 -18.49
CA VAL A 380 13.11 -16.64 -17.18
C VAL A 380 13.79 -15.82 -16.07
N GLY A 381 14.96 -15.24 -16.36
CA GLY A 381 15.65 -14.32 -15.44
C GLY A 381 14.82 -13.06 -15.16
N LEU A 382 14.20 -12.49 -16.20
CA LEU A 382 13.29 -11.35 -16.06
C LEU A 382 12.10 -11.68 -15.16
N TYR A 383 11.45 -12.84 -15.35
CA TYR A 383 10.37 -13.26 -14.48
C TYR A 383 10.83 -13.43 -13.03
N GLN A 384 12.03 -13.98 -12.80
CA GLN A 384 12.58 -14.08 -11.45
C GLN A 384 12.82 -12.72 -10.81
N GLY A 385 13.49 -11.79 -11.52
CA GLY A 385 13.73 -10.44 -11.03
C GLY A 385 12.44 -9.71 -10.71
N ALA A 386 11.42 -9.83 -11.57
CA ALA A 386 10.11 -9.24 -11.34
C ALA A 386 9.41 -9.81 -10.10
N VAL A 387 9.51 -11.12 -9.86
CA VAL A 387 8.94 -11.76 -8.65
C VAL A 387 9.67 -11.31 -7.39
N ILE A 388 11.00 -11.22 -7.41
CA ILE A 388 11.80 -10.72 -6.28
C ILE A 388 11.44 -9.27 -5.97
N TRP A 389 11.39 -8.43 -7.00
CA TRP A 389 11.01 -7.03 -6.91
C TRP A 389 9.63 -6.83 -6.29
N ALA A 390 8.63 -7.59 -6.74
CA ALA A 390 7.28 -7.50 -6.22
C ALA A 390 7.18 -8.00 -4.76
N LEU A 391 7.77 -9.16 -4.44
CA LEU A 391 7.54 -9.84 -3.16
C LEU A 391 8.48 -9.42 -2.03
N ALA A 392 9.77 -9.21 -2.33
CA ALA A 392 10.78 -8.86 -1.33
C ALA A 392 11.25 -7.41 -1.46
N GLY A 393 11.22 -6.85 -2.68
CA GLY A 393 11.61 -5.47 -2.94
C GLY A 393 10.73 -4.44 -2.23
N PHE A 394 9.40 -4.65 -2.25
CA PHE A 394 8.48 -3.71 -1.62
C PHE A 394 8.58 -3.68 -0.07
N PRO A 395 8.63 -4.83 0.65
CA PRO A 395 8.91 -4.82 2.09
C PRO A 395 10.28 -4.22 2.43
N LEU A 396 11.31 -4.49 1.62
CA LEU A 396 12.63 -3.87 1.79
C LEU A 396 12.56 -2.35 1.68
N ALA A 397 11.87 -1.83 0.66
CA ALA A 397 11.67 -0.40 0.47
C ALA A 397 10.91 0.25 1.62
N THR A 398 9.88 -0.44 2.12
CA THR A 398 9.09 -0.01 3.30
C THR A 398 10.01 0.14 4.52
N LEU A 399 10.86 -0.86 4.79
CA LEU A 399 11.83 -0.78 5.89
C LEU A 399 12.83 0.36 5.67
N GLY A 400 13.31 0.55 4.44
CA GLY A 400 14.17 1.69 4.09
C GLY A 400 13.54 3.04 4.40
N LEU A 401 12.26 3.22 4.08
CA LEU A 401 11.49 4.44 4.42
C LEU A 401 11.39 4.65 5.94
N LEU A 402 11.07 3.59 6.69
CA LEU A 402 10.98 3.66 8.15
C LEU A 402 12.34 4.05 8.76
N TRP A 403 13.43 3.49 8.26
CA TRP A 403 14.78 3.89 8.66
C TRP A 403 15.08 5.36 8.32
N ALA A 404 14.78 5.78 7.09
CA ALA A 404 14.99 7.16 6.64
C ALA A 404 14.20 8.18 7.47
N SER A 405 13.03 7.80 8.00
CA SER A 405 12.21 8.67 8.85
C SER A 405 12.79 8.95 10.24
N ARG A 406 13.70 8.10 10.72
CA ARG A 406 14.34 8.26 12.04
C ARG A 406 15.78 8.75 11.96
N LEU A 407 16.40 8.74 10.78
CA LEU A 407 17.75 9.23 10.55
C LEU A 407 17.75 10.71 10.14
N PRO A 408 18.82 11.47 10.44
CA PRO A 408 18.97 12.83 9.94
C PRO A 408 18.92 12.86 8.39
N SER A 409 18.11 13.75 7.83
CA SER A 409 18.05 13.94 6.38
C SER A 409 19.32 14.63 5.87
N PRO A 410 19.99 14.09 4.83
CA PRO A 410 21.08 14.79 4.15
C PRO A 410 20.55 15.87 3.19
N LEU A 411 19.27 15.82 2.83
CA LEU A 411 18.62 16.79 1.95
C LEU A 411 17.91 17.88 2.76
N SER A 412 17.78 19.07 2.16
CA SER A 412 17.01 20.19 2.72
C SER A 412 15.53 19.86 2.89
N ASP A 413 14.97 18.97 2.05
CA ASP A 413 13.61 18.43 2.18
C ASP A 413 13.69 16.99 2.75
N PRO A 414 13.36 16.77 4.04
CA PRO A 414 13.38 15.44 4.64
C PRO A 414 12.33 14.48 4.08
N VAL A 415 11.24 15.00 3.51
CA VAL A 415 10.20 14.17 2.88
C VAL A 415 10.74 13.59 1.58
N LEU A 416 11.39 14.43 0.75
CA LEU A 416 12.03 13.97 -0.48
C LEU A 416 13.09 12.90 -0.21
N TRP A 417 13.92 13.08 0.83
CA TRP A 417 14.91 12.07 1.24
C TRP A 417 14.26 10.70 1.50
N GLN A 418 13.15 10.69 2.22
CA GLN A 418 12.42 9.47 2.56
C GLN A 418 11.82 8.81 1.31
N GLU A 419 11.18 9.60 0.45
CA GLU A 419 10.63 9.15 -0.83
C GLU A 419 11.74 8.54 -1.72
N GLU A 420 12.87 9.24 -1.87
CA GLU A 420 14.02 8.76 -2.65
C GLU A 420 14.60 7.46 -2.10
N VAL A 421 14.74 7.31 -0.78
CA VAL A 421 15.21 6.07 -0.16
C VAL A 421 14.25 4.92 -0.50
N PHE A 422 12.94 5.13 -0.35
CA PHE A 422 11.94 4.11 -0.68
C PHE A 422 12.06 3.67 -2.15
N PHE A 423 12.00 4.61 -3.08
CA PHE A 423 12.03 4.30 -4.52
C PHE A 423 13.39 3.74 -4.96
N THR A 424 14.49 4.11 -4.30
CA THR A 424 15.82 3.54 -4.55
C THR A 424 15.89 2.08 -4.12
N PHE A 425 15.47 1.75 -2.89
CA PHE A 425 15.42 0.35 -2.44
C PHE A 425 14.48 -0.49 -3.32
N TRP A 426 13.33 0.07 -3.70
CA TRP A 426 12.39 -0.65 -4.55
C TRP A 426 12.95 -0.86 -5.96
N GLY A 427 13.50 0.17 -6.61
CA GLY A 427 14.08 0.07 -7.95
C GLY A 427 15.32 -0.84 -8.01
N THR A 428 16.23 -0.71 -7.03
CA THR A 428 17.45 -1.55 -6.98
C THR A 428 17.15 -3.03 -6.74
N SER A 429 16.05 -3.36 -6.04
CA SER A 429 15.62 -4.76 -5.86
C SER A 429 15.20 -5.45 -7.17
N PHE A 430 14.88 -4.69 -8.23
CA PHE A 430 14.68 -5.21 -9.58
C PHE A 430 15.98 -5.22 -10.40
N LEU A 431 16.71 -4.09 -10.37
CA LEU A 431 17.89 -3.89 -11.21
C LEU A 431 19.02 -4.84 -10.82
N LEU A 432 19.27 -5.08 -9.54
CA LEU A 432 20.39 -5.92 -9.09
C LEU A 432 20.26 -7.39 -9.57
N PRO A 433 19.12 -8.08 -9.38
CA PRO A 433 18.90 -9.41 -9.98
C PRO A 433 18.98 -9.41 -11.51
N LEU A 434 18.44 -8.38 -12.16
CA LEU A 434 18.41 -8.30 -13.63
C LEU A 434 19.83 -8.14 -14.20
N LEU A 435 20.62 -7.21 -13.65
CA LEU A 435 22.00 -6.95 -14.07
C LEU A 435 22.90 -8.13 -13.71
N SER A 436 22.73 -8.73 -12.52
CA SER A 436 23.43 -9.97 -12.16
C SER A 436 23.16 -11.07 -13.19
N TRP A 437 21.91 -11.21 -13.65
CA TRP A 437 21.57 -12.18 -14.70
C TRP A 437 22.20 -11.84 -16.06
N ILE A 438 22.13 -10.57 -16.50
CA ILE A 438 22.68 -10.11 -17.80
C ILE A 438 24.21 -10.28 -17.85
N PHE A 439 24.92 -9.82 -16.82
CA PHE A 439 26.38 -9.74 -16.80
C PHE A 439 27.06 -11.03 -16.37
N SER A 440 26.38 -11.92 -15.64
CA SER A 440 27.03 -13.16 -15.18
C SER A 440 27.49 -14.04 -16.34
N GLY A 441 26.96 -13.88 -17.57
CA GLY A 441 27.41 -14.59 -18.78
C GLY A 441 27.47 -16.12 -18.65
N ALA A 442 26.99 -16.66 -17.54
CA ALA A 442 27.38 -17.96 -17.05
C ALA A 442 26.64 -19.00 -17.87
N PRO A 443 27.35 -19.92 -18.56
CA PRO A 443 26.74 -20.97 -19.37
C PRO A 443 25.77 -21.85 -18.57
N GLU A 444 25.95 -21.90 -17.25
CA GLU A 444 25.13 -22.65 -16.33
C GLU A 444 24.29 -21.74 -15.42
N ASN A 445 22.99 -21.91 -15.55
CA ASN A 445 21.96 -21.47 -14.62
C ASN A 445 22.11 -22.28 -13.31
N THR A 446 23.26 -22.16 -12.65
CA THR A 446 23.54 -22.89 -11.41
C THR A 446 22.58 -22.38 -10.33
N PRO A 447 22.08 -23.26 -9.46
CA PRO A 447 21.27 -22.88 -8.30
C PRO A 447 21.88 -21.71 -7.48
N ARG A 448 23.22 -21.59 -7.53
CA ARG A 448 24.00 -20.52 -6.90
C ARG A 448 23.65 -19.11 -7.39
N SER A 449 23.58 -18.85 -8.70
CA SER A 449 23.33 -17.49 -9.23
C SER A 449 21.92 -17.00 -8.91
N GLN A 450 20.94 -17.90 -8.94
CA GLN A 450 19.57 -17.60 -8.55
C GLN A 450 19.45 -17.25 -7.06
N ILE A 451 20.24 -17.87 -6.20
CA ILE A 451 20.27 -17.57 -4.76
C ILE A 451 20.91 -16.22 -4.49
N LEU A 452 21.99 -15.87 -5.18
CA LEU A 452 22.66 -14.57 -5.01
C LEU A 452 21.68 -13.40 -5.23
N CYS A 453 20.77 -13.52 -6.20
CA CYS A 453 19.72 -12.53 -6.45
C CYS A 453 18.75 -12.38 -5.27
N TRP A 454 18.31 -13.49 -4.68
CA TRP A 454 17.47 -13.47 -3.48
C TRP A 454 18.24 -12.95 -2.26
N GLU A 455 19.49 -13.35 -2.11
CA GLU A 455 20.36 -12.93 -1.01
C GLU A 455 20.61 -11.42 -1.00
N ALA A 456 20.82 -10.81 -2.17
CA ALA A 456 21.01 -9.37 -2.31
C ALA A 456 19.83 -8.53 -1.79
N VAL A 457 18.61 -9.09 -1.77
CA VAL A 457 17.40 -8.40 -1.29
C VAL A 457 17.00 -8.87 0.11
N LEU A 458 17.08 -10.18 0.39
CA LEU A 458 16.67 -10.76 1.67
C LEU A 458 17.62 -10.42 2.82
N LEU A 459 18.93 -10.28 2.54
CA LEU A 459 19.89 -9.91 3.58
C LEU A 459 19.61 -8.49 4.13
N PRO A 460 19.56 -7.42 3.32
CA PRO A 460 19.24 -6.09 3.83
C PRO A 460 17.83 -6.04 4.43
N LEU A 461 16.85 -6.76 3.86
CA LEU A 461 15.51 -6.85 4.43
C LEU A 461 15.53 -7.44 5.84
N SER A 462 16.33 -8.48 6.06
CA SER A 462 16.49 -9.12 7.38
C SER A 462 17.17 -8.18 8.38
N LEU A 463 18.24 -7.51 7.96
CA LEU A 463 19.01 -6.59 8.81
C LEU A 463 18.19 -5.37 9.22
N LEU A 464 17.53 -4.71 8.26
CA LEU A 464 16.70 -3.54 8.52
C LEU A 464 15.47 -3.89 9.36
N GLY A 465 14.85 -5.05 9.12
CA GLY A 465 13.68 -5.51 9.88
C GLY A 465 14.02 -5.85 11.33
N LEU A 466 15.10 -6.60 11.55
CA LEU A 466 15.57 -6.95 12.91
C LEU A 466 16.17 -5.76 13.66
N GLY A 467 16.74 -4.78 12.95
CA GLY A 467 17.30 -3.57 13.53
C GLY A 467 16.27 -2.49 13.85
N LEU A 468 15.01 -2.62 13.40
CA LEU A 468 13.98 -1.60 13.58
C LEU A 468 13.71 -1.26 15.06
N PRO A 469 13.58 -2.23 16.00
CA PRO A 469 13.39 -1.91 17.42
C PRO A 469 14.61 -1.23 18.05
N VAL A 470 15.82 -1.55 17.58
CA VAL A 470 17.06 -0.91 18.05
C VAL A 470 17.09 0.55 17.60
N LEU A 471 16.72 0.81 16.34
CA LEU A 471 16.60 2.17 15.82
C LEU A 471 15.55 2.98 16.59
N ASP A 472 14.37 2.40 16.84
CA ASP A 472 13.34 3.10 17.60
C ASP A 472 13.81 3.36 19.03
N PHE A 473 14.43 2.38 19.70
CA PHE A 473 14.98 2.56 21.05
C PHE A 473 15.98 3.72 21.14
N ILE A 474 16.88 3.85 20.16
CA ILE A 474 17.92 4.90 20.14
C ILE A 474 17.33 6.28 19.81
N THR A 475 16.31 6.35 18.96
CA THR A 475 15.76 7.62 18.45
C THR A 475 14.55 8.12 19.23
N ARG A 476 13.90 7.26 20.03
CA ARG A 476 12.72 7.59 20.83
C ARG A 476 13.10 8.32 22.13
N ARG A 477 12.34 9.36 22.49
CA ARG A 477 12.50 10.04 23.78
C ARG A 477 12.09 9.12 24.94
N PRO A 478 12.82 9.11 26.09
CA PRO A 478 12.52 8.28 27.25
C PRO A 478 11.07 8.43 27.79
N ALA A 479 10.51 9.63 27.72
CA ALA A 479 9.14 9.90 28.19
C ALA A 479 8.06 9.12 27.40
N LEU A 480 8.32 8.80 26.13
CA LEU A 480 7.36 8.14 25.24
C LEU A 480 7.24 6.62 25.46
N PHE A 481 8.11 6.01 26.28
CA PHE A 481 7.97 4.60 26.64
C PHE A 481 6.80 4.34 27.60
N SER A 482 6.33 5.37 28.30
CA SER A 482 5.28 5.29 29.32
C SER A 482 3.89 5.75 28.83
N THR A 483 3.78 6.16 27.56
CA THR A 483 2.51 6.69 27.02
C THR A 483 1.54 5.57 26.64
N PRO A 484 0.22 5.84 26.66
CA PRO A 484 -0.80 4.89 26.21
C PRO A 484 -0.68 4.55 24.71
N TYR A 485 0.02 5.39 23.93
CA TYR A 485 0.31 5.14 22.51
C TYR A 485 1.56 4.28 22.28
N SER A 486 2.23 3.81 23.33
CA SER A 486 3.35 2.88 23.21
C SER A 486 2.94 1.63 22.41
N ALA A 487 1.75 1.07 22.59
CA ALA A 487 1.29 -0.09 21.81
C ALA A 487 1.41 0.08 20.28
N VAL A 488 1.20 1.29 19.75
CA VAL A 488 1.38 1.63 18.33
C VAL A 488 2.83 1.45 17.89
N LEU A 489 3.76 1.93 18.72
CA LEU A 489 5.18 1.87 18.42
C LEU A 489 5.68 0.42 18.38
N TRP A 490 5.29 -0.35 19.39
CA TRP A 490 5.68 -1.75 19.52
C TRP A 490 5.03 -2.62 18.43
N GLY A 491 3.84 -2.26 17.96
CA GLY A 491 3.19 -2.93 16.84
C GLY A 491 3.99 -2.81 15.54
N THR A 492 4.48 -1.62 15.22
CA THR A 492 5.33 -1.39 14.04
C THR A 492 6.69 -2.09 14.18
N ASP A 493 7.31 -2.01 15.35
CA ASP A 493 8.56 -2.72 15.66
C ASP A 493 8.41 -4.23 15.48
N LEU A 494 7.32 -4.81 16.03
CA LEU A 494 7.02 -6.23 15.90
C LEU A 494 6.79 -6.63 14.44
N ALA A 495 6.06 -5.83 13.67
CA ALA A 495 5.86 -6.08 12.24
C ALA A 495 7.19 -6.06 11.46
N GLY A 496 8.08 -5.12 11.79
CA GLY A 496 9.44 -5.06 11.25
C GLY A 496 10.27 -6.32 11.58
N VAL A 497 10.26 -6.74 12.85
CA VAL A 497 10.97 -7.96 13.30
C VAL A 497 10.42 -9.20 12.62
N LEU A 498 9.09 -9.37 12.57
CA LEU A 498 8.48 -10.52 11.89
C LEU A 498 8.85 -10.57 10.41
N THR A 499 8.85 -9.41 9.73
CA THR A 499 9.29 -9.29 8.33
C THR A 499 10.76 -9.68 8.19
N GLY A 500 11.63 -9.21 9.09
CA GLY A 500 13.05 -9.55 9.12
C GLY A 500 13.32 -11.02 9.40
N LEU A 501 12.58 -11.64 10.33
CA LEU A 501 12.67 -13.07 10.65
C LEU A 501 12.21 -13.94 9.48
N VAL A 502 11.13 -13.56 8.79
CA VAL A 502 10.68 -14.24 7.57
C VAL A 502 11.77 -14.15 6.51
N GLY A 503 12.34 -12.96 6.27
CA GLY A 503 13.47 -12.77 5.37
C GLY A 503 14.66 -13.67 5.68
N ALA A 504 15.07 -13.70 6.95
CA ALA A 504 16.20 -14.51 7.42
C ALA A 504 15.92 -16.01 7.27
N SER A 505 14.70 -16.45 7.59
CA SER A 505 14.29 -17.85 7.47
C SER A 505 14.34 -18.34 6.02
N VAL A 506 13.86 -17.52 5.07
CA VAL A 506 13.90 -17.82 3.64
C VAL A 506 15.34 -17.84 3.14
N LEU A 507 16.15 -16.86 3.55
CA LEU A 507 17.57 -16.81 3.19
C LEU A 507 18.34 -18.06 3.68
N LEU A 508 18.13 -18.46 4.93
CA LEU A 508 18.73 -19.67 5.50
C LEU A 508 18.27 -20.94 4.78
N HIS A 509 16.99 -21.02 4.42
CA HIS A 509 16.44 -22.15 3.67
C HIS A 509 17.06 -22.25 2.26
N LEU A 510 17.21 -21.12 1.56
CA LEU A 510 17.86 -21.06 0.25
C LEU A 510 19.32 -21.49 0.34
N ARG A 511 20.09 -20.96 1.31
CA ARG A 511 21.49 -21.33 1.54
C ARG A 511 21.68 -22.82 1.88
N ARG A 512 20.77 -23.41 2.67
CA ARG A 512 20.81 -24.85 3.01
C ARG A 512 20.53 -25.73 1.80
N SER A 513 19.58 -25.35 0.97
CA SER A 513 19.19 -26.10 -0.24
C SER A 513 20.30 -26.17 -1.30
N CYS A 514 21.37 -25.39 -1.15
CA CYS A 514 22.54 -25.38 -2.05
C CYS A 514 23.81 -25.98 -1.49
N ARG A 515 23.83 -26.45 -0.23
CA ARG A 515 24.99 -27.21 0.25
C ARG A 515 25.01 -28.56 -0.46
N PRO A 516 26.13 -28.97 -1.11
CA PRO A 516 26.23 -30.32 -1.63
C PRO A 516 26.08 -31.30 -0.47
N CYS A 517 25.20 -32.28 -0.62
CA CYS A 517 25.10 -33.38 0.33
C CYS A 517 26.50 -33.99 0.45
N PRO A 518 27.10 -34.14 1.64
CA PRO A 518 28.35 -34.89 1.76
C PRO A 518 28.06 -36.27 1.20
N LYS A 519 28.75 -36.65 0.12
CA LYS A 519 28.78 -38.04 -0.31
C LYS A 519 29.31 -38.80 0.90
N THR A 520 28.47 -39.62 1.52
CA THR A 520 28.94 -40.66 2.44
C THR A 520 30.08 -41.37 1.71
N PRO A 521 31.32 -41.37 2.22
CA PRO A 521 32.36 -42.19 1.62
C PRO A 521 31.84 -43.62 1.69
N GLY A 522 31.59 -44.21 0.52
CA GLY A 522 31.31 -45.62 0.42
C GLY A 522 32.49 -46.34 1.07
N PHE A 523 32.20 -47.09 2.12
CA PHE A 523 33.11 -48.10 2.64
C PHE A 523 33.45 -49.04 1.48
N LEU A 524 34.68 -48.94 0.99
CA LEU A 524 35.38 -50.06 0.39
C LEU A 524 35.92 -50.90 1.55
N SER A 525 35.24 -51.99 1.86
CA SER A 525 35.82 -53.22 2.41
C SER A 525 34.80 -54.35 2.28
#